data_AF-A0A442LAW5-F1
#
_entry.id   AF-A0A442LAW5-F1
#
_cell.length_a   1.000
_cell.length_b   1.000
_cell.length_c   1.000
_cell.angle_alpha   90.00
_cell.angle_beta   90.00
_cell.angle_gamma   90.00
#
_symmetry.space_group_name_H-M   'P 1'
#
loop_
_entity.id
_entity.type
_entity.pdbx_description
1 polymer ?
#
loop_
_entity_poly.entity_id
_entity_poly.type
_entity_poly.pdbx_seq_one_letter_code
_entity_poly.pdbx_strand_id
1 'polypeptide(L)'
;MRFYERRIRRIMPALLLLLFFATVPAVVLLLPADLIGYGKSVLATLTFVANIYFWRDTDYFSRAAEAKPLLHVWSLGVEEQFYIAFPLLIAVFARFWPRATLPAIALLTLASLAANVLALRIGGASPAFFLLPTRAWELGGGALIALLPRDRAPYGLAAGILGAAGSVAVLVGIASPVQWFGSVPVALPAVIGTMLLIFAGQDKQSPINRMLEIRPLVFVGLISYSLYLWHWPVIVFSQYYLVRDLHPGEMFVAIVAMTSCAVLSWRYVERPFRSKSIPARSACTAAGSGAAMLAAVAGAALIWSNGLPSRMSGEAAAINAAVGTNYRCPVPNYIRMGQSRACVLNLPSRNPADANVVLLGNSHAQMYAPLWETILTERELAGLLVPANGCLPTVSVNISRSCIGVASSNLAEIGNLSNVETVILGLTWAHDGLVDAAGKKIDNRDGVELARGLDDLIGRLRGFGKTSC
;
A
#
# COMPACT_ATOMS: atom_id res chain seq x y z
N MET A 1 14.94 31.78 0.29
CA MET A 1 13.72 32.15 1.06
C MET A 1 12.45 32.30 0.22
N ARG A 2 12.39 33.19 -0.80
CA ARG A 2 11.15 33.40 -1.60
C ARG A 2 10.59 32.14 -2.29
N PHE A 3 11.44 31.16 -2.63
CA PHE A 3 11.00 29.87 -3.19
C PHE A 3 10.15 29.07 -2.19
N TYR A 4 10.67 28.82 -0.99
CA TYR A 4 9.99 28.07 0.07
C TYR A 4 8.69 28.75 0.52
N GLU A 5 8.68 30.09 0.62
CA GLU A 5 7.45 30.82 0.96
C GLU A 5 6.32 30.54 -0.05
N ARG A 6 6.61 30.59 -1.36
CA ARG A 6 5.62 30.31 -2.40
C ARG A 6 5.10 28.88 -2.36
N ARG A 7 5.95 27.92 -1.97
CA ARG A 7 5.57 26.51 -1.82
C ARG A 7 4.66 26.31 -0.61
N ILE A 8 5.04 26.83 0.56
CA ILE A 8 4.23 26.76 1.78
C ILE A 8 2.83 27.35 1.53
N ARG A 9 2.75 28.53 0.90
CA ARG A 9 1.46 29.18 0.57
C ARG A 9 0.57 28.40 -0.39
N ARG A 10 1.16 27.55 -1.23
CA ARG A 10 0.44 26.74 -2.21
C ARG A 10 0.00 25.41 -1.60
N ILE A 11 0.87 24.77 -0.84
CA ILE A 11 0.71 23.37 -0.41
C ILE A 11 -0.02 23.28 0.92
N MET A 12 0.51 23.95 1.96
CA MET A 12 0.06 23.73 3.33
C MET A 12 -1.44 24.03 3.54
N PRO A 13 -2.01 25.15 3.06
CA PRO A 13 -3.41 25.46 3.36
C PRO A 13 -4.40 24.41 2.84
N ALA A 14 -4.25 23.97 1.59
CA ALA A 14 -5.14 22.96 1.01
C ALA A 14 -4.88 21.56 1.58
N LEU A 15 -3.63 21.22 1.89
CA LEU A 15 -3.29 19.97 2.57
C LEU A 15 -3.91 19.89 3.95
N LEU A 16 -3.79 20.94 4.78
CA LEU A 16 -4.37 20.98 6.12
C LEU A 16 -5.89 20.92 6.07
N LEU A 17 -6.51 21.59 5.08
CA LEU A 17 -7.95 21.50 4.83
C LEU A 17 -8.35 20.04 4.53
N LEU A 18 -7.64 19.38 3.62
CA LEU A 18 -7.88 17.97 3.31
C LEU A 18 -7.77 17.10 4.56
N LEU A 19 -6.67 17.22 5.32
CA LEU A 19 -6.44 16.40 6.50
C LEU A 19 -7.54 16.58 7.55
N PHE A 20 -7.99 17.82 7.78
CA PHE A 20 -9.12 18.11 8.66
C PHE A 20 -10.39 17.40 8.21
N PHE A 21 -10.78 17.59 6.95
CA PHE A 21 -12.02 16.99 6.42
C PHE A 21 -11.94 15.48 6.23
N ALA A 22 -10.75 14.92 6.00
CA ALA A 22 -10.53 13.47 5.95
C ALA A 22 -10.54 12.83 7.34
N THR A 23 -10.22 13.59 8.40
CA THR A 23 -10.23 13.08 9.78
C THR A 23 -11.66 12.79 10.25
N VAL A 24 -12.64 13.57 9.81
CA VAL A 24 -14.06 13.38 10.17
C VAL A 24 -14.58 11.98 9.76
N PRO A 25 -14.59 11.59 8.48
CA PRO A 25 -14.99 10.24 8.07
C PRO A 25 -14.01 9.19 8.60
N ALA A 26 -12.72 9.50 8.81
CA ALA A 26 -11.80 8.54 9.43
C ALA A 26 -12.28 8.11 10.82
N VAL A 27 -12.64 9.06 11.69
CA VAL A 27 -13.12 8.78 13.04
C VAL A 27 -14.45 8.02 13.02
N VAL A 28 -15.33 8.33 12.07
CA VAL A 28 -16.65 7.69 11.97
C VAL A 28 -16.55 6.28 11.38
N LEU A 29 -15.81 6.10 10.29
CA LEU A 29 -15.88 4.88 9.45
C LEU A 29 -14.80 3.86 9.77
N LEU A 30 -13.56 4.28 10.02
CA LEU A 30 -12.44 3.34 10.13
C LEU A 30 -12.60 2.46 11.38
N LEU A 31 -12.04 1.25 11.36
CA LEU A 31 -11.85 0.46 12.59
C LEU A 31 -10.79 1.12 13.50
N PRO A 32 -10.79 0.90 14.83
CA PRO A 32 -9.81 1.48 15.75
C PRO A 32 -8.37 1.31 15.30
N ALA A 33 -8.01 0.10 14.87
CA ALA A 33 -6.67 -0.17 14.39
C ALA A 33 -6.37 0.53 13.03
N ASP A 34 -7.38 0.79 12.19
CA ASP A 34 -7.28 1.63 10.99
C ASP A 34 -7.12 3.11 11.33
N LEU A 35 -7.83 3.57 12.34
CA LEU A 35 -7.76 4.94 12.81
C LEU A 35 -6.38 5.28 13.40
N ILE A 36 -5.73 4.32 14.08
CA ILE A 36 -4.34 4.46 14.52
C ILE A 36 -3.39 4.60 13.32
N GLY A 37 -3.54 3.75 12.30
CA GLY A 37 -2.75 3.82 11.07
C GLY A 37 -2.97 5.13 10.30
N TYR A 38 -4.22 5.61 10.26
CA TYR A 38 -4.59 6.91 9.72
C TYR A 38 -3.90 8.04 10.50
N GLY A 39 -3.94 8.02 11.84
CA GLY A 39 -3.25 9.01 12.68
C GLY A 39 -1.74 9.06 12.41
N LYS A 40 -1.09 7.89 12.28
CA LYS A 40 0.33 7.81 11.89
C LYS A 40 0.57 8.39 10.49
N SER A 41 -0.35 8.14 9.55
CA SER A 41 -0.31 8.71 8.20
C SER A 41 -0.43 10.24 8.22
N VAL A 42 -1.30 10.79 9.06
CA VAL A 42 -1.43 12.25 9.26
C VAL A 42 -0.11 12.84 9.77
N LEU A 43 0.49 12.26 10.81
CA LEU A 43 1.77 12.73 11.34
C LEU A 43 2.87 12.66 10.29
N ALA A 44 2.99 11.54 9.57
CA ALA A 44 3.97 11.36 8.51
C ALA A 44 3.76 12.35 7.34
N THR A 45 2.51 12.72 7.05
CA THR A 45 2.17 13.72 6.04
C THR A 45 2.61 15.12 6.48
N LEU A 46 2.34 15.50 7.73
CA LEU A 46 2.73 16.79 8.29
C LEU A 46 4.25 17.00 8.35
N THR A 47 5.02 15.92 8.48
CA THR A 47 6.49 15.95 8.46
C THR A 47 7.10 15.62 7.11
N PHE A 48 6.29 15.47 6.05
CA PHE A 48 6.73 15.08 4.69
C PHE A 48 7.57 13.79 4.61
N VAL A 49 7.27 12.81 5.47
CA VAL A 49 7.90 11.46 5.46
C VAL A 49 6.87 10.35 5.18
N ALA A 50 5.69 10.71 4.67
CA ALA A 50 4.63 9.76 4.33
C ALA A 50 5.12 8.63 3.41
N ASN A 51 6.01 8.92 2.47
CA ASN A 51 6.63 7.91 1.62
C ASN A 51 7.45 6.87 2.39
N ILE A 52 8.23 7.29 3.39
CA ILE A 52 9.01 6.39 4.23
C ILE A 52 8.07 5.57 5.13
N TYR A 53 7.03 6.21 5.67
CA TYR A 53 6.00 5.52 6.46
C TYR A 53 5.34 4.40 5.65
N PHE A 54 4.79 4.71 4.47
CA PHE A 54 4.10 3.70 3.65
C PHE A 54 5.02 2.62 3.11
N TRP A 55 6.28 2.95 2.79
CA TRP A 55 7.30 1.95 2.44
C TRP A 55 7.53 0.92 3.56
N ARG A 56 7.59 1.37 4.81
CA ARG A 56 7.79 0.47 5.97
C ARG A 56 6.51 -0.25 6.39
N ASP A 57 5.37 0.21 5.91
CA ASP A 57 4.03 -0.29 6.24
C ASP A 57 3.47 -1.23 5.14
N THR A 58 4.31 -1.66 4.19
CA THR A 58 4.03 -2.74 3.22
C THR A 58 4.65 -4.04 3.69
N ASP A 59 3.87 -4.89 4.35
CA ASP A 59 4.25 -6.24 4.80
C ASP A 59 3.15 -7.25 4.46
N TYR A 60 3.44 -8.55 4.57
CA TYR A 60 2.48 -9.65 4.31
C TYR A 60 1.16 -9.51 5.08
N PHE A 61 1.20 -8.92 6.29
CA PHE A 61 0.03 -8.64 7.13
C PHE A 61 -0.42 -7.18 7.09
N SER A 62 0.20 -6.36 6.22
CA SER A 62 -0.25 -4.98 6.06
C SER A 62 -1.62 -4.97 5.41
N ARG A 63 -2.46 -4.05 5.87
CA ARG A 63 -3.76 -3.83 5.24
C ARG A 63 -3.56 -3.45 3.79
N ALA A 64 -4.50 -3.87 2.94
CA ALA A 64 -4.50 -3.51 1.53
C ALA A 64 -4.18 -2.03 1.39
N ALA A 65 -3.09 -1.71 0.68
CA ALA A 65 -2.62 -0.33 0.57
C ALA A 65 -3.73 0.59 0.05
N GLU A 66 -4.58 0.04 -0.82
CA GLU A 66 -5.76 0.66 -1.41
C GLU A 66 -6.81 1.10 -0.38
N ALA A 67 -6.87 0.47 0.79
CA ALA A 67 -7.78 0.85 1.88
C ALA A 67 -7.25 2.02 2.74
N LYS A 68 -6.04 2.53 2.51
CA LYS A 68 -5.45 3.61 3.31
C LYS A 68 -5.88 4.98 2.76
N PRO A 69 -6.69 5.78 3.48
CA PRO A 69 -7.29 7.00 2.93
C PRO A 69 -6.28 8.09 2.55
N LEU A 70 -5.08 8.06 3.13
CA LEU A 70 -4.02 9.02 2.84
C LEU A 70 -2.87 8.42 2.03
N LEU A 71 -3.02 7.24 1.41
CA LEU A 71 -1.91 6.61 0.69
C LEU A 71 -1.27 7.57 -0.32
N HIS A 72 -2.09 8.16 -1.20
CA HIS A 72 -1.64 9.04 -2.28
C HIS A 72 -0.66 10.15 -1.87
N VAL A 73 -0.67 10.63 -0.62
CA VAL A 73 0.23 11.70 -0.13
C VAL A 73 1.70 11.26 -0.03
N TRP A 74 2.01 9.99 -0.26
CA TRP A 74 3.38 9.51 -0.37
C TRP A 74 4.17 10.31 -1.43
N SER A 75 3.57 10.60 -2.59
CA SER A 75 4.25 11.32 -3.67
C SER A 75 4.51 12.77 -3.29
N LEU A 76 3.66 13.37 -2.45
CA LEU A 76 3.89 14.71 -1.89
C LEU A 76 5.12 14.72 -0.96
N GLY A 77 5.34 13.66 -0.17
CA GLY A 77 6.55 13.51 0.64
C GLY A 77 7.82 13.47 -0.22
N VAL A 78 7.80 12.70 -1.32
CA VAL A 78 8.91 12.66 -2.30
C VAL A 78 9.14 14.03 -2.94
N GLU A 79 8.07 14.70 -3.36
CA GLU A 79 8.12 16.03 -3.99
C GLU A 79 8.75 17.07 -3.05
N GLU A 80 8.33 17.14 -1.78
CA GLU A 80 8.87 18.12 -0.84
C GLU A 80 10.32 17.79 -0.42
N GLN A 81 10.67 16.52 -0.24
CA GLN A 81 12.06 16.12 -0.01
C GLN A 81 12.96 16.54 -1.18
N PHE A 82 12.50 16.34 -2.42
CA PHE A 82 13.18 16.82 -3.61
C PHE A 82 13.32 18.34 -3.60
N TYR A 83 12.27 19.10 -3.27
CA TYR A 83 12.34 20.57 -3.26
C TYR A 83 13.13 21.18 -2.12
N ILE A 84 13.41 20.44 -1.06
CA ILE A 84 14.36 20.86 -0.03
C ILE A 84 15.80 20.63 -0.54
N ALA A 85 16.08 19.44 -1.07
CA ALA A 85 17.44 19.05 -1.47
C ALA A 85 17.89 19.72 -2.79
N PHE A 86 17.01 19.76 -3.80
CA PHE A 86 17.37 20.10 -5.17
C PHE A 86 17.79 21.57 -5.35
N PRO A 87 17.11 22.60 -4.80
CA PRO A 87 17.56 23.97 -4.93
C PRO A 87 18.92 24.23 -4.26
N LEU A 88 19.20 23.54 -3.14
CA LEU A 88 20.50 23.62 -2.47
C LEU A 88 21.59 22.98 -3.35
N LEU A 89 21.30 21.82 -3.93
CA LEU A 89 22.20 21.13 -4.85
C LEU A 89 22.52 22.01 -6.06
N ILE A 90 21.50 22.58 -6.73
CA ILE A 90 21.73 23.51 -7.84
C ILE A 90 22.54 24.72 -7.39
N ALA A 91 22.21 25.33 -6.25
CA ALA A 91 22.91 26.54 -5.80
C ALA A 91 24.41 26.28 -5.60
N VAL A 92 24.78 25.13 -5.04
CA VAL A 92 26.19 24.70 -4.87
C VAL A 92 26.84 24.45 -6.23
N PHE A 93 26.23 23.62 -7.08
CA PHE A 93 26.80 23.29 -8.40
C PHE A 93 26.94 24.52 -9.30
N ALA A 94 25.93 25.39 -9.36
CA ALA A 94 25.97 26.60 -10.15
C ALA A 94 27.02 27.61 -9.65
N ARG A 95 27.30 27.63 -8.33
CA ARG A 95 28.26 28.56 -7.72
C ARG A 95 29.72 28.14 -7.92
N PHE A 96 29.99 26.84 -7.83
CA PHE A 96 31.36 26.31 -7.84
C PHE A 96 31.72 25.60 -9.16
N TRP A 97 30.75 24.96 -9.82
CA TRP A 97 30.95 24.20 -11.06
C TRP A 97 29.82 24.43 -12.08
N PRO A 98 29.64 25.67 -12.58
CA PRO A 98 28.51 26.02 -13.46
C PRO A 98 28.47 25.16 -14.73
N ARG A 99 29.63 24.82 -15.31
CA ARG A 99 29.72 23.95 -16.50
C ARG A 99 29.35 22.49 -16.21
N ALA A 100 29.51 22.04 -14.96
CA ALA A 100 29.18 20.67 -14.55
C ALA A 100 27.74 20.54 -14.02
N THR A 101 26.99 21.63 -13.86
CA THR A 101 25.66 21.61 -13.25
C THR A 101 24.67 20.75 -14.06
N LEU A 102 24.58 20.96 -15.38
CA LEU A 102 23.70 20.18 -16.24
C LEU A 102 24.12 18.70 -16.32
N PRO A 103 25.41 18.35 -16.59
CA PRO A 103 25.87 16.95 -16.52
C PRO A 103 25.62 16.27 -15.18
N ALA A 104 25.81 16.97 -14.06
CA ALA A 104 25.59 16.42 -12.72
C ALA A 104 24.12 16.08 -12.49
N ILE A 105 23.20 16.97 -12.88
CA ILE A 105 21.76 16.71 -12.76
C ILE A 105 21.33 15.58 -13.70
N ALA A 106 21.90 15.51 -14.91
CA ALA A 106 21.64 14.42 -15.83
C ALA A 106 22.11 13.09 -15.24
N LEU A 107 23.31 13.06 -14.67
CA LEU A 107 23.85 11.88 -13.99
C LEU A 107 23.00 11.46 -12.80
N LEU A 108 22.55 12.39 -11.95
CA LEU A 108 21.68 12.09 -10.80
C LEU A 108 20.31 11.56 -11.25
N THR A 109 19.76 12.12 -12.33
CA THR A 109 18.49 11.66 -12.93
C THR A 109 18.65 10.24 -13.47
N LEU A 110 19.71 9.96 -14.22
CA LEU A 110 20.00 8.63 -14.75
C LEU A 110 20.31 7.61 -13.64
N ALA A 111 21.05 8.02 -12.60
CA ALA A 111 21.34 7.19 -11.44
C ALA A 111 20.05 6.83 -10.69
N SER A 112 19.12 7.77 -10.54
CA SER A 112 17.81 7.51 -9.92
C SER A 112 16.96 6.54 -10.75
N LEU A 113 16.95 6.70 -12.08
CA LEU A 113 16.25 5.77 -12.98
C LEU A 113 16.87 4.36 -12.91
N ALA A 114 18.22 4.27 -12.92
CA ALA A 114 18.94 3.01 -12.79
C ALA A 114 18.65 2.34 -11.44
N ALA A 115 18.58 3.11 -10.35
CA ALA A 115 18.20 2.61 -9.03
C ALA A 115 16.76 2.08 -9.02
N ASN A 116 15.83 2.72 -9.72
CA ASN A 116 14.45 2.23 -9.86
C ASN A 116 14.42 0.87 -10.57
N VAL A 117 15.05 0.78 -11.74
CA VAL A 117 15.13 -0.46 -12.54
C VAL A 117 15.78 -1.57 -11.74
N LEU A 118 16.88 -1.29 -11.04
CA LEU A 118 17.57 -2.26 -10.19
C LEU A 118 16.66 -2.75 -9.07
N ALA A 119 15.99 -1.83 -8.37
CA ALA A 119 15.06 -2.18 -7.29
C ALA A 119 13.92 -3.08 -7.80
N LEU A 120 13.34 -2.79 -8.97
CA LEU A 120 12.33 -3.65 -9.60
C LEU A 120 12.87 -5.04 -9.95
N ARG A 121 14.11 -5.13 -10.45
CA ARG A 121 14.75 -6.42 -10.82
C ARG A 121 15.00 -7.34 -9.63
N ILE A 122 15.35 -6.79 -8.48
CA ILE A 122 15.65 -7.57 -7.27
C ILE A 122 14.43 -7.84 -6.38
N GLY A 123 13.21 -7.59 -6.88
CA GLY A 123 11.97 -7.77 -6.13
C GLY A 123 11.63 -6.65 -5.15
N GLY A 124 12.35 -5.52 -5.19
CA GLY A 124 12.13 -4.33 -4.37
C GLY A 124 11.04 -3.40 -4.93
N ALA A 125 9.86 -3.91 -5.26
CA ALA A 125 8.77 -3.11 -5.83
C ALA A 125 8.30 -1.97 -4.89
N SER A 126 8.17 -2.24 -3.59
CA SER A 126 7.79 -1.23 -2.59
C SER A 126 8.80 -0.07 -2.49
N PRO A 127 10.11 -0.30 -2.25
CA PRO A 127 11.08 0.80 -2.24
C PRO A 127 11.20 1.51 -3.59
N ALA A 128 11.11 0.78 -4.72
CA ALA A 128 11.08 1.38 -6.05
C ALA A 128 9.90 2.36 -6.20
N PHE A 129 8.76 2.04 -5.60
CA PHE A 129 7.55 2.82 -5.67
C PHE A 129 7.58 4.07 -4.77
N PHE A 130 7.98 3.93 -3.50
CA PHE A 130 7.82 5.00 -2.51
C PHE A 130 9.05 5.91 -2.33
N LEU A 131 10.27 5.42 -2.51
CA LEU A 131 11.45 6.16 -2.04
C LEU A 131 11.93 7.23 -3.04
N LEU A 132 12.44 8.34 -2.48
CA LEU A 132 12.99 9.45 -3.28
C LEU A 132 14.13 9.00 -4.22
N PRO A 133 15.15 8.22 -3.78
CA PRO A 133 16.27 7.86 -4.64
C PRO A 133 15.86 7.11 -5.91
N THR A 134 14.76 6.34 -5.87
CA THR A 134 14.23 5.59 -7.02
C THR A 134 13.20 6.38 -7.82
N ARG A 135 12.69 7.51 -7.32
CA ARG A 135 11.67 8.34 -7.99
C ARG A 135 12.16 9.71 -8.43
N ALA A 136 13.32 10.15 -7.96
CA ALA A 136 13.88 11.47 -8.25
C ALA A 136 14.08 11.71 -9.76
N TRP A 137 14.23 10.67 -10.59
CA TRP A 137 14.35 10.79 -12.03
C TRP A 137 13.12 11.43 -12.71
N GLU A 138 11.92 11.28 -12.14
CA GLU A 138 10.68 11.87 -12.68
C GLU A 138 10.73 13.41 -12.59
N LEU A 139 11.10 13.92 -11.42
CA LEU A 139 11.29 15.35 -11.16
C LEU A 139 12.58 15.87 -11.83
N GLY A 140 13.62 15.03 -11.87
CA GLY A 140 14.89 15.29 -12.55
C GLY A 140 14.72 15.52 -14.05
N GLY A 141 13.83 14.79 -14.71
CA GLY A 141 13.48 15.01 -16.12
C GLY A 141 12.96 16.42 -16.37
N GLY A 142 12.04 16.91 -15.54
CA GLY A 142 11.55 18.29 -15.62
C GLY A 142 12.64 19.34 -15.33
N ALA A 143 13.51 19.06 -14.37
CA ALA A 143 14.67 19.90 -14.07
C ALA A 143 15.66 20.02 -15.23
N LEU A 144 15.92 18.93 -15.95
CA LEU A 144 16.78 18.93 -17.13
C LEU A 144 16.20 19.83 -18.22
N ILE A 145 14.91 19.70 -18.52
CA ILE A 145 14.24 20.55 -19.50
C ILE A 145 14.30 22.04 -19.07
N ALA A 146 14.15 22.34 -17.79
CA ALA A 146 14.20 23.71 -17.28
C ALA A 146 15.59 24.36 -17.41
N LEU A 147 16.66 23.57 -17.49
CA LEU A 147 18.04 24.05 -17.66
C LEU A 147 18.50 24.08 -19.12
N LEU A 148 17.71 23.53 -20.05
CA LEU A 148 18.03 23.62 -21.47
C LEU A 148 17.91 25.08 -21.96
N PRO A 149 18.85 25.54 -22.79
CA PRO A 149 18.75 26.85 -23.42
C PRO A 149 17.47 26.98 -24.25
N ARG A 150 16.73 28.10 -24.11
CA ARG A 150 15.44 28.33 -24.79
C ARG A 150 15.56 28.46 -26.31
N ASP A 151 16.70 28.95 -26.78
CA ASP A 151 17.06 29.06 -28.19
C ASP A 151 17.17 27.68 -28.89
N ARG A 152 17.28 26.60 -28.13
CA ARG A 152 17.28 25.22 -28.66
C ARG A 152 15.89 24.60 -28.75
N ALA A 153 14.84 25.31 -28.37
CA ALA A 153 13.50 24.76 -28.42
C ALA A 153 13.04 24.55 -29.88
N PRO A 154 12.36 23.42 -30.16
CA PRO A 154 11.89 23.11 -31.50
C PRO A 154 10.79 24.10 -31.91
N TYR A 155 10.69 24.36 -33.21
CA TYR A 155 9.65 25.20 -33.81
C TYR A 155 9.05 24.54 -35.06
N GLY A 156 7.84 24.94 -35.45
CA GLY A 156 7.17 24.47 -36.65
C GLY A 156 6.93 22.96 -36.64
N LEU A 157 7.30 22.28 -37.73
CA LEU A 157 7.08 20.85 -37.89
C LEU A 157 7.75 20.02 -36.78
N ALA A 158 8.96 20.39 -36.35
CA ALA A 158 9.67 19.68 -35.30
C ALA A 158 8.92 19.76 -33.96
N ALA A 159 8.37 20.93 -33.62
CA ALA A 159 7.54 21.09 -32.41
C ALA A 159 6.24 20.28 -32.51
N GLY A 160 5.62 20.24 -33.69
CA GLY A 160 4.44 19.43 -33.95
C GLY A 160 4.70 17.92 -33.75
N ILE A 161 5.77 17.40 -34.33
CA ILE A 161 6.16 15.98 -34.20
C ILE A 161 6.48 15.62 -32.75
N LEU A 162 7.29 16.44 -32.07
CA LEU A 162 7.66 16.18 -30.67
C LEU A 162 6.45 16.29 -29.73
N GLY A 163 5.55 17.24 -29.97
CA GLY A 163 4.29 17.33 -29.23
C GLY A 163 3.40 16.11 -29.45
N ALA A 164 3.34 15.59 -30.67
CA ALA A 164 2.51 14.42 -31.01
C ALA A 164 3.08 13.16 -30.38
N ALA A 165 4.39 12.93 -30.54
CA ALA A 165 5.11 11.85 -29.89
C ALA A 165 4.98 11.93 -28.36
N GLY A 166 5.08 13.13 -27.80
CA GLY A 166 4.89 13.36 -26.37
C GLY A 166 3.48 13.01 -25.89
N SER A 167 2.45 13.43 -26.63
CA SER A 167 1.06 13.10 -26.35
C SER A 167 0.81 11.60 -26.38
N VAL A 168 1.31 10.91 -27.42
CA VAL A 168 1.19 9.45 -27.54
C VAL A 168 1.90 8.75 -26.39
N ALA A 169 3.13 9.18 -26.04
CA ALA A 169 3.88 8.58 -24.93
C ALA A 169 3.17 8.75 -23.57
N VAL A 170 2.53 9.90 -23.33
CA VAL A 170 1.67 10.10 -22.14
C VAL A 170 0.46 9.17 -22.16
N LEU A 171 -0.25 9.07 -23.28
CA LEU A 171 -1.41 8.17 -23.41
C LEU A 171 -1.03 6.70 -23.23
N VAL A 172 0.11 6.28 -23.78
CA VAL A 172 0.68 4.95 -23.55
C VAL A 172 0.96 4.75 -22.06
N GLY A 173 1.60 5.71 -21.39
CA GLY A 173 1.88 5.61 -19.96
C GLY A 173 0.61 5.52 -19.08
N ILE A 174 -0.49 6.15 -19.49
CA ILE A 174 -1.78 6.11 -18.77
C ILE A 174 -2.52 4.79 -19.02
N ALA A 175 -2.56 4.33 -20.27
CA ALA A 175 -3.40 3.19 -20.67
C ALA A 175 -2.72 1.83 -20.51
N SER A 176 -1.39 1.79 -20.39
CA SER A 176 -0.65 0.53 -20.41
C SER A 176 -0.71 -0.18 -19.04
N PRO A 177 -1.10 -1.46 -19.01
CA PRO A 177 -1.04 -2.26 -17.80
C PRO A 177 0.39 -2.40 -17.26
N VAL A 178 0.54 -2.35 -15.93
CA VAL A 178 1.86 -2.43 -15.25
C VAL A 178 2.62 -3.70 -15.65
N GLN A 179 1.92 -4.82 -15.83
CA GLN A 179 2.51 -6.11 -16.19
C GLN A 179 3.26 -6.10 -17.53
N TRP A 180 2.98 -5.15 -18.44
CA TRP A 180 3.67 -5.06 -19.73
C TRP A 180 5.11 -4.56 -19.62
N PHE A 181 5.47 -3.90 -18.52
CA PHE A 181 6.76 -3.25 -18.39
C PHE A 181 7.81 -4.11 -17.67
N GLY A 182 7.42 -5.19 -16.99
CA GLY A 182 8.35 -6.05 -16.25
C GLY A 182 9.20 -5.24 -15.27
N SER A 183 10.51 -5.16 -15.51
CA SER A 183 11.43 -4.36 -14.69
C SER A 183 11.62 -2.91 -15.16
N VAL A 184 10.92 -2.48 -16.21
CA VAL A 184 10.91 -1.10 -16.67
C VAL A 184 9.87 -0.32 -15.86
N PRO A 185 10.15 0.92 -15.43
CA PRO A 185 9.16 1.71 -14.70
C PRO A 185 7.99 2.08 -15.63
N VAL A 186 6.76 1.75 -15.25
CA VAL A 186 5.53 2.10 -16.00
C VAL A 186 5.37 3.61 -16.23
N ALA A 187 5.95 4.44 -15.36
CA ALA A 187 5.93 5.89 -15.49
C ALA A 187 6.85 6.43 -16.61
N LEU A 188 7.76 5.60 -17.16
CA LEU A 188 8.78 6.05 -18.11
C LEU A 188 8.19 6.69 -19.38
N PRO A 189 7.19 6.10 -20.07
CA PRO A 189 6.54 6.74 -21.22
C PRO A 189 5.88 8.07 -20.85
N ALA A 190 5.22 8.15 -19.69
CA ALA A 190 4.54 9.37 -19.24
C ALA A 190 5.54 10.50 -18.93
N VAL A 191 6.67 10.20 -18.28
CA VAL A 191 7.71 11.19 -17.97
C VAL A 191 8.38 11.69 -19.25
N ILE A 192 8.80 10.79 -20.14
CA ILE A 192 9.39 11.16 -21.43
C ILE A 192 8.39 11.98 -22.24
N GLY A 193 7.14 11.53 -22.30
CA GLY A 193 6.07 12.23 -23.02
C GLY A 193 5.83 13.64 -22.48
N THR A 194 5.82 13.80 -21.16
CA THR A 194 5.71 15.11 -20.50
C THR A 194 6.92 15.99 -20.80
N MET A 195 8.14 15.46 -20.79
CA MET A 195 9.34 16.20 -21.16
C MET A 195 9.28 16.71 -22.62
N LEU A 196 8.83 15.86 -23.54
CA LEU A 196 8.65 16.21 -24.96
C LEU A 196 7.60 17.32 -25.13
N LEU A 197 6.47 17.21 -24.43
CA LEU A 197 5.41 18.23 -24.45
C LEU A 197 5.89 19.58 -23.91
N ILE A 198 6.61 19.59 -22.77
CA ILE A 198 7.16 20.83 -22.20
C ILE A 198 8.21 21.44 -23.15
N PHE A 199 9.06 20.61 -23.76
CA PHE A 199 10.09 21.08 -24.68
C PHE A 199 9.48 21.65 -25.97
N ALA A 200 8.47 20.99 -26.54
CA ALA A 200 7.70 21.47 -27.70
C ALA A 200 6.76 22.64 -27.37
N GLY A 201 6.44 22.84 -26.09
CA GLY A 201 5.54 23.87 -25.56
C GLY A 201 5.97 25.32 -25.82
N GLN A 202 7.20 25.56 -26.28
CA GLN A 202 7.71 26.90 -26.55
C GLN A 202 7.17 27.50 -27.86
N ASP A 203 6.72 26.66 -28.80
CA ASP A 203 6.08 27.10 -30.03
C ASP A 203 4.56 27.24 -29.87
N LYS A 204 4.10 28.48 -29.65
CA LYS A 204 2.67 28.81 -29.51
C LYS A 204 1.84 28.53 -30.76
N GLN A 205 2.47 28.31 -31.92
CA GLN A 205 1.76 27.98 -33.16
C GLN A 205 1.46 26.48 -33.31
N SER A 206 2.08 25.62 -32.49
CA SER A 206 1.83 24.18 -32.53
C SER A 206 0.35 23.86 -32.24
N PRO A 207 -0.34 23.05 -33.09
CA PRO A 207 -1.72 22.66 -32.86
C PRO A 207 -1.95 21.97 -31.51
N ILE A 208 -0.96 21.21 -31.05
CA ILE A 208 -1.03 20.47 -29.77
C ILE A 208 -1.00 21.44 -28.59
N ASN A 209 -0.17 22.48 -28.66
CA ASN A 209 -0.14 23.51 -27.62
C ASN A 209 -1.48 24.26 -27.58
N ARG A 210 -2.05 24.62 -28.74
CA ARG A 210 -3.39 25.24 -28.81
C ARG A 210 -4.47 24.35 -28.22
N MET A 211 -4.41 23.04 -28.48
CA MET A 211 -5.33 22.07 -27.89
C MET A 211 -5.20 22.02 -26.37
N LEU A 212 -3.98 21.98 -25.83
CA LEU A 212 -3.74 21.95 -24.38
C LEU A 212 -4.07 23.28 -23.67
N GLU A 213 -4.09 24.40 -24.41
CA GLU A 213 -4.44 25.74 -23.92
C GLU A 213 -5.95 26.03 -23.88
N ILE A 214 -6.81 25.10 -24.29
CA ILE A 214 -8.26 25.30 -24.19
C ILE A 214 -8.69 25.48 -22.73
N ARG A 215 -9.67 26.36 -22.50
CA ARG A 215 -10.11 26.75 -21.14
C ARG A 215 -10.43 25.56 -20.22
N PRO A 216 -11.11 24.48 -20.66
CA PRO A 216 -11.37 23.33 -19.80
C PRO A 216 -10.09 22.64 -19.31
N LEU A 217 -9.11 22.39 -20.20
CA LEU A 217 -7.86 21.72 -19.82
C LEU A 217 -7.01 22.60 -18.91
N VAL A 218 -6.95 23.91 -19.19
CA VAL A 218 -6.29 24.87 -18.31
C VAL A 218 -6.96 24.89 -16.93
N PHE A 219 -8.29 24.83 -16.87
CA PHE A 219 -9.03 24.79 -15.60
C PHE A 219 -8.71 23.53 -14.79
N VAL A 220 -8.67 22.35 -15.42
CA VAL A 220 -8.21 21.12 -14.77
C VAL A 220 -6.79 21.29 -14.24
N GLY A 221 -5.89 21.90 -15.01
CA GLY A 221 -4.54 22.24 -14.57
C GLY A 221 -4.51 23.18 -13.36
N LEU A 222 -5.41 24.17 -13.30
CA LEU A 222 -5.50 25.11 -12.18
C LEU A 222 -5.94 24.46 -10.87
N ILE A 223 -6.89 23.51 -10.94
CA ILE A 223 -7.39 22.80 -9.75
C ILE A 223 -6.63 21.51 -9.43
N SER A 224 -5.69 21.10 -10.29
CA SER A 224 -4.99 19.80 -10.26
C SER A 224 -4.44 19.42 -8.89
N TYR A 225 -3.85 20.36 -8.16
CA TYR A 225 -3.32 20.09 -6.82
C TYR A 225 -4.43 19.76 -5.82
N SER A 226 -5.48 20.59 -5.77
CA SER A 226 -6.65 20.31 -4.95
C SER A 226 -7.34 19.00 -5.38
N LEU A 227 -7.44 18.73 -6.69
CA LEU A 227 -8.02 17.47 -7.18
C LEU A 227 -7.19 16.25 -6.75
N TYR A 228 -5.86 16.34 -6.84
CA TYR A 228 -4.95 15.33 -6.32
C TYR A 228 -5.14 15.08 -4.82
N LEU A 229 -5.40 16.11 -4.02
CA LEU A 229 -5.67 15.93 -2.59
C LEU A 229 -7.01 15.21 -2.33
N TRP A 230 -8.07 15.60 -3.03
CA TRP A 230 -9.43 15.13 -2.72
C TRP A 230 -9.82 13.81 -3.39
N HIS A 231 -9.21 13.44 -4.53
CA HIS A 231 -9.66 12.26 -5.30
C HIS A 231 -9.57 10.96 -4.50
N TRP A 232 -8.44 10.72 -3.83
CA TRP A 232 -8.16 9.44 -3.20
C TRP A 232 -8.95 9.21 -1.91
N PRO A 233 -9.02 10.15 -0.93
CA PRO A 233 -9.84 9.94 0.25
C PRO A 233 -11.32 9.72 -0.08
N VAL A 234 -11.86 10.44 -1.07
CA VAL A 234 -13.27 10.26 -1.51
C VAL A 234 -13.51 8.84 -2.02
N ILE A 235 -12.63 8.33 -2.88
CA ILE A 235 -12.74 6.95 -3.41
C ILE A 235 -12.58 5.94 -2.27
N VAL A 236 -11.52 6.06 -1.47
CA VAL A 236 -11.17 5.06 -0.45
C VAL A 236 -12.19 5.01 0.67
N PHE A 237 -12.68 6.15 1.18
CA PHE A 237 -13.74 6.11 2.20
C PHE A 237 -15.04 5.51 1.66
N SER A 238 -15.35 5.73 0.37
CA SER A 238 -16.53 5.14 -0.26
C SER A 238 -16.39 3.61 -0.39
N GLN A 239 -15.24 3.12 -0.87
CA GLN A 239 -14.96 1.68 -0.96
C GLN A 239 -14.87 1.02 0.43
N TYR A 240 -14.28 1.70 1.41
CA TYR A 240 -14.19 1.21 2.78
C TYR A 240 -15.57 1.06 3.41
N TYR A 241 -16.48 2.01 3.17
CA TYR A 241 -17.86 1.94 3.66
C TYR A 241 -18.67 0.84 2.96
N LEU A 242 -18.52 0.70 1.64
CA LEU A 242 -19.27 -0.29 0.85
C LEU A 242 -18.68 -1.70 0.94
N VAL A 243 -17.42 -1.82 1.40
CA VAL A 243 -16.64 -3.07 1.44
C VAL A 243 -16.57 -3.73 0.05
N ARG A 244 -16.48 -2.91 -1.00
CA ARG A 244 -16.35 -3.33 -2.40
C ARG A 244 -15.91 -2.15 -3.28
N ASP A 245 -15.58 -2.46 -4.52
CA ASP A 245 -15.35 -1.45 -5.55
C ASP A 245 -16.63 -0.66 -5.90
N LEU A 246 -16.41 0.54 -6.40
CA LEU A 246 -17.48 1.44 -6.84
C LEU A 246 -17.99 1.00 -8.22
N HIS A 247 -19.31 0.86 -8.34
CA HIS A 247 -19.95 0.71 -9.64
C HIS A 247 -19.85 2.01 -10.45
N PRO A 248 -20.05 1.97 -11.79
CA PRO A 248 -19.91 3.16 -12.64
C PRO A 248 -20.73 4.38 -12.18
N GLY A 249 -21.95 4.16 -11.67
CA GLY A 249 -22.78 5.24 -11.14
C GLY A 249 -22.21 5.87 -9.86
N GLU A 250 -21.70 5.05 -8.94
CA GLU A 250 -21.07 5.51 -7.70
C GLU A 250 -19.75 6.22 -7.98
N MET A 251 -18.98 5.72 -8.96
CA MET A 251 -17.76 6.36 -9.44
C MET A 251 -18.05 7.73 -10.07
N PHE A 252 -19.13 7.86 -10.84
CA PHE A 252 -19.56 9.15 -11.37
C PHE A 252 -19.90 10.14 -10.24
N VAL A 253 -20.65 9.70 -9.23
CA VAL A 253 -20.95 10.51 -8.04
C VAL A 253 -19.67 10.91 -7.32
N ALA A 254 -18.72 9.98 -7.14
CA ALA A 254 -17.42 10.26 -6.53
C ALA A 254 -16.62 11.29 -7.32
N ILE A 255 -16.60 11.20 -8.67
CA ILE A 255 -15.93 12.17 -9.55
C ILE A 255 -16.54 13.57 -9.37
N VAL A 256 -17.87 13.68 -9.34
CA VAL A 256 -18.56 14.96 -9.11
C VAL A 256 -18.23 15.52 -7.73
N ALA A 257 -18.25 14.67 -6.69
CA ALA A 257 -17.95 15.07 -5.32
C ALA A 257 -16.50 15.54 -5.17
N MET A 258 -15.52 14.74 -5.59
CA MET A 258 -14.09 15.10 -5.49
C MET A 258 -13.75 16.35 -6.31
N THR A 259 -14.36 16.50 -7.50
CA THR A 259 -14.15 17.70 -8.33
C THR A 259 -14.75 18.93 -7.67
N SER A 260 -15.94 18.81 -7.08
CA SER A 260 -16.58 19.90 -6.34
C SER A 260 -15.73 20.34 -5.15
N CYS A 261 -15.27 19.39 -4.32
CA CYS A 261 -14.35 19.65 -3.22
C CYS A 261 -13.06 20.31 -3.69
N ALA A 262 -12.49 19.83 -4.80
CA ALA A 262 -11.28 20.40 -5.40
C ALA A 262 -11.48 21.85 -5.84
N VAL A 263 -12.59 22.17 -6.51
CA VAL A 263 -12.92 23.52 -6.96
C VAL A 263 -13.13 24.45 -5.77
N LEU A 264 -13.84 24.02 -4.73
CA LEU A 264 -14.06 24.80 -3.51
C LEU A 264 -12.75 25.05 -2.76
N SER A 265 -11.94 24.00 -2.55
CA SER A 265 -10.61 24.07 -1.94
C SER A 265 -9.71 25.04 -2.71
N TRP A 266 -9.66 24.91 -4.04
CA TRP A 266 -8.86 25.80 -4.88
C TRP A 266 -9.34 27.26 -4.80
N ARG A 267 -10.65 27.49 -4.92
CA ARG A 267 -11.23 28.83 -5.03
C ARG A 267 -11.15 29.63 -3.72
N TYR A 268 -11.38 28.97 -2.59
CA TYR A 268 -11.55 29.59 -1.28
C TYR A 268 -10.37 29.40 -0.33
N VAL A 269 -9.47 28.46 -0.60
CA VAL A 269 -8.29 28.21 0.26
C VAL A 269 -7.00 28.38 -0.52
N GLU A 270 -6.76 27.61 -1.59
CA GLU A 270 -5.49 27.68 -2.32
C GLU A 270 -5.26 29.08 -2.94
N ARG A 271 -6.25 29.61 -3.67
CA ARG A 271 -6.12 30.89 -4.39
C ARG A 271 -5.92 32.09 -3.43
N PRO A 272 -6.68 32.25 -2.33
CA PRO A 272 -6.45 33.34 -1.38
C PRO A 272 -5.06 33.31 -0.74
N PHE A 273 -4.60 32.15 -0.27
CA PHE A 273 -3.29 32.01 0.39
C PHE A 273 -2.11 32.18 -0.57
N ARG A 274 -2.30 31.79 -1.84
CA ARG A 274 -1.33 32.00 -2.91
C ARG A 274 -1.25 33.46 -3.36
N SER A 275 -2.32 34.24 -3.17
CA SER A 275 -2.32 35.66 -3.49
C SER A 275 -1.51 36.47 -2.46
N LYS A 276 -1.03 37.65 -2.85
CA LYS A 276 -0.28 38.54 -1.95
C LYS A 276 -1.17 39.25 -0.91
N SER A 277 -2.48 38.98 -0.89
CA SER A 277 -3.41 39.64 0.04
C SER A 277 -3.18 39.22 1.49
N ILE A 278 -2.70 37.99 1.73
CA ILE A 278 -2.40 37.49 3.06
C ILE A 278 -0.89 37.68 3.35
N PRO A 279 -0.50 38.38 4.43
CA PRO A 279 0.90 38.52 4.83
C PRO A 279 1.58 37.17 5.05
N ALA A 280 2.87 37.07 4.71
CA ALA A 280 3.63 35.81 4.78
C ALA A 280 3.64 35.23 6.20
N ARG A 281 3.82 36.10 7.19
CA ARG A 281 3.80 35.72 8.61
C ARG A 281 2.45 35.13 9.01
N SER A 282 1.34 35.73 8.59
CA SER A 282 -0.02 35.23 8.87
C SER A 282 -0.29 33.89 8.19
N ALA A 283 0.14 33.72 6.93
CA ALA A 283 0.02 32.45 6.23
C ALA A 283 0.84 31.33 6.90
N CYS A 284 2.08 31.61 7.28
CA CYS A 284 2.95 30.63 7.94
C CYS A 284 2.45 30.29 9.36
N THR A 285 1.94 31.27 10.12
CA THR A 285 1.38 31.02 11.47
C THR A 285 0.08 30.23 11.40
N ALA A 286 -0.80 30.51 10.44
CA ALA A 286 -1.99 29.71 10.18
C ALA A 286 -1.62 28.26 9.80
N ALA A 287 -0.64 28.09 8.91
CA ALA A 287 -0.15 26.76 8.54
C ALA A 287 0.47 26.01 9.73
N GLY A 288 1.32 26.67 10.51
CA GLY A 288 1.97 26.07 11.68
C GLY A 288 0.99 25.69 12.79
N SER A 289 0.03 26.57 13.10
CA SER A 289 -1.01 26.28 14.10
C SER A 289 -1.97 25.18 13.65
N GLY A 290 -2.40 25.19 12.38
CA GLY A 290 -3.21 24.11 11.81
C GLY A 290 -2.50 22.76 11.82
N ALA A 291 -1.21 22.74 11.46
CA ALA A 291 -0.39 21.54 11.53
C ALA A 291 -0.22 21.03 12.97
N ALA A 292 0.06 21.92 13.93
CA ALA A 292 0.18 21.57 15.34
C ALA A 292 -1.14 21.01 15.91
N MET A 293 -2.27 21.63 15.56
CA MET A 293 -3.60 21.15 15.95
C MET A 293 -3.87 19.74 15.41
N LEU A 294 -3.64 19.51 14.11
CA LEU A 294 -3.83 18.19 13.50
C LEU A 294 -2.86 17.15 14.07
N ALA A 295 -1.62 17.53 14.37
CA ALA A 295 -0.66 16.65 15.02
C ALA A 295 -1.11 16.26 16.44
N ALA A 296 -1.66 17.21 17.21
CA ALA A 296 -2.22 16.94 18.53
C ALA A 296 -3.43 16.00 18.44
N VAL A 297 -4.35 16.23 17.49
CA VAL A 297 -5.49 15.33 17.25
C VAL A 297 -4.99 13.93 16.85
N ALA A 298 -4.08 13.83 15.88
CA ALA A 298 -3.56 12.53 15.43
C ALA A 298 -2.81 11.79 16.54
N GLY A 299 -1.92 12.46 17.27
CA GLY A 299 -1.11 11.88 18.33
C GLY A 299 -1.92 11.53 19.58
N ALA A 300 -2.57 12.53 20.18
CA ALA A 300 -3.27 12.34 21.44
C ALA A 300 -4.65 11.71 21.26
N ALA A 301 -5.45 12.17 20.29
CA ALA A 301 -6.85 11.72 20.19
C ALA A 301 -7.02 10.41 19.41
N LEU A 302 -6.20 10.13 18.38
CA LEU A 302 -6.35 8.92 17.57
C LEU A 302 -5.41 7.79 17.99
N ILE A 303 -4.13 8.08 18.19
CA ILE A 303 -3.12 7.06 18.50
C ILE A 303 -3.15 6.70 20.00
N TRP A 304 -3.06 7.69 20.89
CA TRP A 304 -2.95 7.41 22.33
C TRP A 304 -4.25 6.84 22.93
N SER A 305 -5.40 7.17 22.36
CA SER A 305 -6.70 6.57 22.73
C SER A 305 -6.91 5.15 22.19
N ASN A 306 -5.88 4.56 21.55
CA ASN A 306 -5.95 3.26 20.90
C ASN A 306 -7.06 3.16 19.83
N GLY A 307 -7.26 4.23 19.05
CA GLY A 307 -8.23 4.26 17.95
C GLY A 307 -9.68 4.49 18.37
N LEU A 308 -9.90 5.10 19.54
CA LEU A 308 -11.22 5.43 20.09
C LEU A 308 -12.18 4.21 20.06
N PRO A 309 -11.83 3.06 20.68
CA PRO A 309 -12.64 1.84 20.56
C PRO A 309 -14.04 1.99 21.17
N SER A 310 -14.22 2.89 22.13
CA SER A 310 -15.51 3.19 22.79
C SER A 310 -16.60 3.72 21.86
N ARG A 311 -16.26 4.17 20.65
CA ARG A 311 -17.26 4.58 19.65
C ARG A 311 -17.96 3.40 18.98
N MET A 312 -17.42 2.19 19.13
CA MET A 312 -18.02 0.97 18.60
C MET A 312 -18.95 0.35 19.62
N SER A 313 -20.09 -0.16 19.16
CA SER A 313 -21.07 -0.85 19.99
C SER A 313 -21.58 -2.11 19.30
N GLY A 314 -22.18 -3.01 20.09
CA GLY A 314 -22.75 -4.27 19.59
C GLY A 314 -21.73 -5.14 18.87
N GLU A 315 -22.13 -5.69 17.73
CA GLU A 315 -21.35 -6.62 16.91
C GLU A 315 -20.03 -6.01 16.41
N ALA A 316 -20.01 -4.73 16.06
CA ALA A 316 -18.79 -4.05 15.59
C ALA A 316 -17.70 -4.02 16.68
N ALA A 317 -18.09 -3.84 17.94
CA ALA A 317 -17.15 -3.89 19.06
C ALA A 317 -16.60 -5.31 19.29
N ALA A 318 -17.46 -6.33 19.18
CA ALA A 318 -17.06 -7.72 19.29
C ALA A 318 -16.08 -8.14 18.18
N ILE A 319 -16.37 -7.77 16.93
CA ILE A 319 -15.48 -8.02 15.78
C ILE A 319 -14.15 -7.29 15.98
N ASN A 320 -14.16 -6.00 16.36
CA ASN A 320 -12.93 -5.26 16.60
C ASN A 320 -12.08 -5.86 17.74
N ALA A 321 -12.73 -6.32 18.82
CA ALA A 321 -12.03 -7.03 19.90
C ALA A 321 -11.34 -8.29 19.39
N ALA A 322 -11.98 -9.03 18.46
CA ALA A 322 -11.38 -10.19 17.80
C ALA A 322 -10.20 -9.83 16.89
N VAL A 323 -10.22 -8.68 16.19
CA VAL A 323 -9.11 -8.21 15.33
C VAL A 323 -7.81 -7.98 16.13
N GLY A 324 -7.93 -7.59 17.40
CA GLY A 324 -6.80 -7.41 18.31
C GLY A 324 -6.31 -8.69 19.00
N THR A 325 -7.02 -9.82 18.84
CA THR A 325 -6.57 -11.09 19.41
C THR A 325 -5.37 -11.60 18.64
N ASN A 326 -4.30 -11.92 19.37
CA ASN A 326 -3.19 -12.63 18.79
C ASN A 326 -3.67 -14.07 18.50
N TYR A 327 -4.15 -14.31 17.28
CA TYR A 327 -4.56 -15.64 16.82
C TYR A 327 -3.41 -16.66 16.89
N ARG A 328 -2.16 -16.18 17.05
CA ARG A 328 -1.02 -17.05 17.28
C ARG A 328 -1.06 -17.59 18.69
N CYS A 329 -0.81 -18.88 18.80
CA CYS A 329 -0.61 -19.54 20.08
C CYS A 329 0.40 -18.77 20.95
N PRO A 330 0.04 -18.41 22.19
CA PRO A 330 0.98 -17.86 23.15
C PRO A 330 2.18 -18.78 23.33
N VAL A 331 3.38 -18.21 23.50
CA VAL A 331 4.62 -19.00 23.70
C VAL A 331 4.47 -20.06 24.80
N PRO A 332 3.85 -19.74 25.96
CA PRO A 332 3.64 -20.73 27.02
C PRO A 332 2.69 -21.85 26.65
N ASN A 333 1.84 -21.70 25.63
CA ASN A 333 0.84 -22.70 25.23
C ASN A 333 1.34 -23.67 24.16
N TYR A 334 2.59 -23.52 23.71
CA TYR A 334 3.20 -24.55 22.88
C TYR A 334 3.61 -25.77 23.70
N ILE A 335 3.33 -26.94 23.14
CA ILE A 335 3.83 -28.23 23.59
C ILE A 335 4.55 -28.93 22.44
N ARG A 336 5.51 -29.79 22.78
CA ARG A 336 6.23 -30.58 21.77
C ARG A 336 5.28 -31.63 21.19
N MET A 337 5.33 -31.80 19.87
CA MET A 337 4.61 -32.85 19.15
C MET A 337 5.55 -33.43 18.10
N GLY A 338 6.22 -34.54 18.45
CA GLY A 338 7.30 -35.12 17.63
C GLY A 338 8.45 -34.16 17.34
N GLN A 339 8.67 -33.93 16.04
CA GLN A 339 9.64 -32.97 15.49
C GLN A 339 9.04 -31.57 15.28
N SER A 340 7.81 -31.36 15.75
CA SER A 340 7.02 -30.14 15.59
C SER A 340 6.53 -29.62 16.95
N ARG A 341 5.61 -28.66 16.90
CA ARG A 341 4.95 -28.05 18.06
C ARG A 341 3.45 -28.04 17.84
N ALA A 342 2.70 -28.30 18.90
CA ALA A 342 1.25 -28.08 18.94
C ALA A 342 0.93 -26.93 19.87
N CYS A 343 -0.18 -26.24 19.59
CA CYS A 343 -0.76 -25.27 20.48
C CYS A 343 -1.85 -25.92 21.32
N VAL A 344 -1.77 -25.77 22.63
CA VAL A 344 -2.85 -26.13 23.55
C VAL A 344 -4.00 -25.15 23.33
N LEU A 345 -5.17 -25.66 22.93
CA LEU A 345 -6.41 -24.88 22.90
C LEU A 345 -7.20 -25.14 24.19
N ASN A 346 -7.55 -26.39 24.47
CA ASN A 346 -8.25 -26.78 25.69
C ASN A 346 -7.76 -28.17 26.12
N LEU A 347 -6.63 -28.27 26.85
CA LEU A 347 -6.11 -29.56 27.32
C LEU A 347 -5.97 -29.56 28.85
N PRO A 348 -6.65 -30.48 29.57
CA PRO A 348 -6.63 -30.50 31.04
C PRO A 348 -5.24 -30.69 31.64
N SER A 349 -4.46 -31.66 31.13
CA SER A 349 -3.10 -31.94 31.65
C SER A 349 -1.98 -31.41 30.75
N ARG A 350 -2.33 -30.68 29.67
CA ARG A 350 -1.40 -30.26 28.61
C ARG A 350 -0.64 -31.42 27.94
N ASN A 351 -1.10 -32.66 28.14
CA ASN A 351 -0.63 -33.84 27.43
C ASN A 351 -1.37 -33.97 26.09
N PRO A 352 -0.66 -34.08 24.93
CA PRO A 352 -1.32 -34.32 23.65
C PRO A 352 -2.24 -35.55 23.63
N ALA A 353 -1.95 -36.57 24.45
CA ALA A 353 -2.74 -37.79 24.53
C ALA A 353 -4.17 -37.56 25.07
N ASP A 354 -4.42 -36.45 25.75
CA ASP A 354 -5.75 -36.12 26.27
C ASP A 354 -6.67 -35.55 25.20
N ALA A 355 -6.15 -35.18 24.03
CA ALA A 355 -6.93 -34.53 22.98
C ALA A 355 -7.97 -35.47 22.38
N ASN A 356 -9.21 -35.01 22.27
CA ASN A 356 -10.28 -35.62 21.50
C ASN A 356 -10.34 -35.07 20.07
N VAL A 357 -9.95 -33.79 19.91
CA VAL A 357 -10.04 -33.05 18.66
C VAL A 357 -8.71 -32.41 18.30
N VAL A 358 -8.31 -32.53 17.03
CA VAL A 358 -7.12 -31.87 16.49
C VAL A 358 -7.49 -30.92 15.36
N LEU A 359 -7.09 -29.66 15.48
CA LEU A 359 -7.12 -28.72 14.35
C LEU A 359 -5.78 -28.78 13.62
N LEU A 360 -5.75 -29.32 12.41
CA LEU A 360 -4.54 -29.48 11.60
C LEU A 360 -4.59 -28.51 10.41
N GLY A 361 -3.55 -27.70 10.24
CA GLY A 361 -3.55 -26.75 9.13
C GLY A 361 -2.44 -25.73 9.12
N ASN A 362 -2.47 -24.82 8.16
CA ASN A 362 -1.44 -23.81 7.98
C ASN A 362 -1.72 -22.54 8.82
N SER A 363 -1.05 -21.42 8.51
CA SER A 363 -1.29 -20.14 9.19
C SER A 363 -2.75 -19.67 9.15
N HIS A 364 -3.54 -20.11 8.16
CA HIS A 364 -4.97 -19.81 8.08
C HIS A 364 -5.79 -20.64 9.05
N ALA A 365 -5.44 -21.90 9.32
CA ALA A 365 -6.07 -22.65 10.40
C ALA A 365 -5.82 -21.98 11.77
N GLN A 366 -4.60 -21.44 11.97
CA GLN A 366 -4.28 -20.72 13.21
C GLN A 366 -5.16 -19.47 13.40
N MET A 367 -5.62 -18.81 12.32
CA MET A 367 -6.49 -17.64 12.44
C MET A 367 -7.81 -17.95 13.15
N TYR A 368 -8.26 -19.20 13.10
CA TYR A 368 -9.48 -19.67 13.77
C TYR A 368 -9.22 -20.23 15.17
N ALA A 369 -7.97 -20.23 15.66
CA ALA A 369 -7.64 -20.81 16.97
C ALA A 369 -8.49 -20.25 18.13
N PRO A 370 -8.73 -18.93 18.25
CA PRO A 370 -9.57 -18.39 19.33
C PRO A 370 -11.03 -18.87 19.27
N LEU A 371 -11.55 -19.06 18.05
CA LEU A 371 -12.89 -19.60 17.83
C LEU A 371 -12.95 -21.07 18.28
N TRP A 372 -11.97 -21.87 17.89
CA TRP A 372 -11.91 -23.28 18.27
C TRP A 372 -11.68 -23.48 19.77
N GLU A 373 -10.88 -22.64 20.41
CA GLU A 373 -10.74 -22.63 21.88
C GLU A 373 -12.11 -22.45 22.55
N THR A 374 -12.88 -21.45 22.11
CA THR A 374 -14.23 -21.18 22.62
C THR A 374 -15.17 -22.38 22.40
N ILE A 375 -15.23 -22.93 21.18
CA ILE A 375 -16.09 -24.08 20.84
C ILE A 375 -15.71 -25.32 21.66
N LEU A 376 -14.41 -25.58 21.82
CA LEU A 376 -13.92 -26.73 22.58
C LEU A 376 -14.26 -26.60 24.06
N THR A 377 -14.12 -25.40 24.63
CA THR A 377 -14.52 -25.14 26.02
C THR A 377 -16.02 -25.29 26.23
N GLU A 378 -16.86 -24.70 25.36
CA GLU A 378 -18.32 -24.77 25.46
C GLU A 378 -18.87 -26.20 25.32
N ARG A 379 -18.19 -27.05 24.54
CA ARG A 379 -18.55 -28.45 24.34
C ARG A 379 -17.84 -29.41 25.28
N GLU A 380 -17.05 -28.90 26.22
CA GLU A 380 -16.25 -29.70 27.16
C GLU A 380 -15.32 -30.71 26.46
N LEU A 381 -14.81 -30.36 25.27
CA LEU A 381 -13.91 -31.20 24.47
C LEU A 381 -12.46 -30.79 24.67
N ALA A 382 -11.58 -31.78 24.77
CA ALA A 382 -10.15 -31.54 24.84
C ALA A 382 -9.55 -31.42 23.42
N GLY A 383 -8.76 -30.40 23.14
CA GLY A 383 -8.21 -30.21 21.81
C GLY A 383 -6.95 -29.38 21.67
N LEU A 384 -6.25 -29.61 20.55
CA LEU A 384 -4.99 -28.97 20.21
C LEU A 384 -4.96 -28.54 18.73
N LEU A 385 -4.19 -27.50 18.44
CA LEU A 385 -3.91 -27.02 17.09
C LEU A 385 -2.50 -27.45 16.68
N VAL A 386 -2.36 -28.13 15.55
CA VAL A 386 -1.08 -28.55 14.96
C VAL A 386 -0.78 -27.69 13.73
N PRO A 387 0.04 -26.64 13.87
CA PRO A 387 0.31 -25.73 12.78
C PRO A 387 1.41 -26.24 11.82
N ALA A 388 1.10 -26.20 10.54
CA ALA A 388 2.00 -26.29 9.40
C ALA A 388 2.31 -24.88 8.88
N ASN A 389 2.92 -24.02 9.69
CA ASN A 389 3.14 -22.61 9.32
C ASN A 389 4.02 -22.47 8.07
N GLY A 390 3.49 -21.80 7.04
CA GLY A 390 4.17 -21.66 5.75
C GLY A 390 4.21 -22.93 4.90
N CYS A 391 3.53 -24.00 5.32
CA CYS A 391 3.42 -25.29 4.66
C CYS A 391 1.94 -25.69 4.52
N LEU A 392 1.66 -26.76 3.77
CA LEU A 392 0.35 -27.41 3.75
C LEU A 392 0.32 -28.62 4.70
N PRO A 393 -0.85 -29.04 5.20
CA PRO A 393 -0.97 -30.25 6.01
C PRO A 393 -0.87 -31.55 5.17
N THR A 394 -0.85 -31.45 3.84
CA THR A 394 -0.79 -32.56 2.89
C THR A 394 0.62 -33.14 2.75
N VAL A 395 0.70 -34.47 2.58
CA VAL A 395 1.98 -35.20 2.55
C VAL A 395 2.42 -35.61 1.14
N SER A 396 1.48 -35.72 0.19
CA SER A 396 1.76 -36.10 -1.20
C SER A 396 2.14 -34.90 -2.08
N VAL A 397 1.60 -33.73 -1.76
CA VAL A 397 1.83 -32.46 -2.48
C VAL A 397 1.98 -31.33 -1.46
N ASN A 398 2.98 -30.45 -1.63
CA ASN A 398 3.19 -29.31 -0.74
C ASN A 398 3.99 -28.17 -1.39
N ILE A 399 4.27 -27.10 -0.66
CA ILE A 399 5.03 -25.92 -1.16
C ILE A 399 6.54 -26.26 -1.34
N SER A 400 7.05 -27.20 -0.55
CA SER A 400 8.44 -27.67 -0.65
C SER A 400 8.58 -29.10 -0.12
N ARG A 401 9.70 -29.75 -0.45
CA ARG A 401 10.03 -31.08 0.11
C ARG A 401 10.22 -31.04 1.63
N SER A 402 10.73 -29.93 2.17
CA SER A 402 10.82 -29.73 3.62
C SER A 402 9.42 -29.71 4.25
N CYS A 403 8.47 -29.01 3.62
CA CYS A 403 7.09 -28.98 4.09
C CYS A 403 6.41 -30.35 4.06
N ILE A 404 6.71 -31.21 3.08
CA ILE A 404 6.24 -32.60 3.07
C ILE A 404 6.76 -33.36 4.30
N GLY A 405 8.03 -33.14 4.67
CA GLY A 405 8.60 -33.73 5.89
C GLY A 405 7.88 -33.28 7.17
N VAL A 406 7.58 -31.97 7.27
CA VAL A 406 6.80 -31.41 8.40
C VAL A 406 5.39 -32.01 8.45
N ALA A 407 4.69 -32.04 7.32
CA ALA A 407 3.35 -32.61 7.23
C ALA A 407 3.34 -34.10 7.61
N SER A 408 4.32 -34.87 7.13
CA SER A 408 4.44 -36.30 7.41
C SER A 408 4.71 -36.56 8.90
N SER A 409 5.60 -35.76 9.52
CA SER A 409 5.85 -35.86 10.96
C SER A 409 4.61 -35.52 11.78
N ASN A 410 3.90 -34.44 11.44
CA ASN A 410 2.67 -34.05 12.14
C ASN A 410 1.60 -35.15 12.02
N LEU A 411 1.41 -35.69 10.82
CA LEU A 411 0.44 -36.75 10.56
C LEU A 411 0.75 -38.03 11.35
N ALA A 412 2.01 -38.42 11.43
CA ALA A 412 2.44 -39.59 12.21
C ALA A 412 2.17 -39.41 13.72
N GLU A 413 2.46 -38.22 14.26
CA GLU A 413 2.16 -37.90 15.66
C GLU A 413 0.66 -37.92 15.94
N ILE A 414 -0.17 -37.35 15.06
CA ILE A 414 -1.63 -37.40 15.19
C ILE A 414 -2.15 -38.83 15.14
N GLY A 415 -1.59 -39.68 14.28
CA GLY A 415 -1.93 -41.10 14.19
C GLY A 415 -1.68 -41.88 15.49
N ASN A 416 -0.68 -41.47 16.28
CA ASN A 416 -0.33 -42.11 17.55
C ASN A 416 -1.22 -41.67 18.72
N LEU A 417 -2.06 -40.64 18.56
CA LEU A 417 -2.96 -40.17 19.62
C LEU A 417 -4.23 -41.04 19.63
N SER A 418 -4.30 -41.99 20.56
CA SER A 418 -5.43 -42.94 20.65
C SER A 418 -6.78 -42.26 20.88
N ASN A 419 -6.81 -41.21 21.69
CA ASN A 419 -8.04 -40.54 22.13
C ASN A 419 -8.58 -39.51 21.13
N VAL A 420 -7.80 -39.16 20.11
CA VAL A 420 -8.27 -38.25 19.05
C VAL A 420 -9.25 -39.01 18.18
N GLU A 421 -10.46 -38.51 18.06
CA GLU A 421 -11.49 -39.10 17.19
C GLU A 421 -11.71 -38.24 15.94
N THR A 422 -11.55 -36.91 16.08
CA THR A 422 -11.86 -35.93 15.04
C THR A 422 -10.66 -35.05 14.71
N VAL A 423 -10.35 -34.92 13.42
CA VAL A 423 -9.32 -34.02 12.88
C VAL A 423 -9.98 -33.01 11.96
N ILE A 424 -9.94 -31.74 12.34
CA ILE A 424 -10.46 -30.63 11.55
C ILE A 424 -9.34 -30.10 10.66
N LEU A 425 -9.59 -30.00 9.36
CA LEU A 425 -8.60 -29.52 8.40
C LEU A 425 -8.82 -28.04 8.07
N GLY A 426 -7.78 -27.21 8.23
CA GLY A 426 -7.81 -25.79 7.88
C GLY A 426 -6.68 -25.41 6.91
N LEU A 427 -7.02 -25.00 5.70
CA LEU A 427 -6.02 -24.56 4.71
C LEU A 427 -6.61 -23.59 3.68
N THR A 428 -5.73 -23.07 2.83
CA THR A 428 -6.07 -22.23 1.68
C THR A 428 -6.01 -23.02 0.38
N TRP A 429 -6.93 -22.72 -0.53
CA TRP A 429 -7.05 -23.39 -1.83
C TRP A 429 -6.10 -22.84 -2.90
N ALA A 430 -5.64 -21.59 -2.77
CA ALA A 430 -4.80 -20.92 -3.76
C ALA A 430 -3.31 -21.11 -3.44
N HIS A 431 -2.66 -22.07 -4.12
CA HIS A 431 -1.21 -22.28 -4.03
C HIS A 431 -0.61 -22.56 -5.42
N ASP A 432 0.37 -21.73 -5.79
CA ASP A 432 1.21 -21.91 -6.96
C ASP A 432 2.54 -22.57 -6.60
N GLY A 433 3.14 -23.28 -7.57
CA GLY A 433 4.49 -23.83 -7.41
C GLY A 433 4.59 -25.00 -6.43
N LEU A 434 3.54 -25.82 -6.34
CA LEU A 434 3.55 -27.04 -5.52
C LEU A 434 4.60 -28.05 -6.02
N VAL A 435 5.04 -28.92 -5.12
CA VAL A 435 5.95 -30.03 -5.39
C VAL A 435 5.38 -31.34 -4.87
N ASP A 436 5.72 -32.44 -5.55
CA ASP A 436 5.40 -33.79 -5.10
C ASP A 436 6.43 -34.32 -4.06
N ALA A 437 6.20 -35.55 -3.57
CA ALA A 437 7.12 -36.27 -2.69
C ALA A 437 8.54 -36.44 -3.24
N ALA A 438 8.71 -36.45 -4.57
CA ALA A 438 10.02 -36.50 -5.24
C ALA A 438 10.67 -35.11 -5.37
N GLY A 439 9.96 -34.03 -5.01
CA GLY A 439 10.40 -32.65 -5.15
C GLY A 439 10.21 -32.09 -6.56
N LYS A 440 9.48 -32.78 -7.43
CA LYS A 440 9.17 -32.31 -8.79
C LYS A 440 8.04 -31.27 -8.70
N LYS A 441 8.21 -30.15 -9.40
CA LYS A 441 7.17 -29.13 -9.50
C LYS A 441 5.94 -29.67 -10.20
N ILE A 442 4.78 -29.33 -9.65
CA ILE A 442 3.46 -29.70 -10.15
C ILE A 442 2.73 -28.42 -10.56
N ASP A 443 2.09 -28.46 -11.72
CA ASP A 443 1.18 -27.41 -12.16
C ASP A 443 -0.21 -27.67 -11.54
N ASN A 444 -0.62 -26.86 -10.57
CA ASN A 444 -1.87 -27.02 -9.84
C ASN A 444 -3.02 -26.28 -10.53
N ARG A 445 -3.21 -26.49 -11.84
CA ARG A 445 -4.33 -25.88 -12.57
C ARG A 445 -5.64 -26.30 -11.93
N ASP A 446 -6.49 -25.30 -11.65
CA ASP A 446 -7.83 -25.46 -11.09
C ASP A 446 -7.90 -26.21 -9.74
N GLY A 447 -6.79 -26.33 -9.00
CA GLY A 447 -6.75 -26.91 -7.65
C GLY A 447 -6.81 -28.44 -7.57
N VAL A 448 -6.74 -29.15 -8.71
CA VAL A 448 -6.93 -30.61 -8.79
C VAL A 448 -5.89 -31.40 -7.98
N GLU A 449 -4.63 -30.99 -8.07
CA GLU A 449 -3.53 -31.72 -7.40
C GLU A 449 -3.56 -31.50 -5.89
N LEU A 450 -3.97 -30.31 -5.46
CA LEU A 450 -4.23 -30.04 -4.05
C LEU A 450 -5.41 -30.88 -3.52
N ALA A 451 -6.49 -31.01 -4.30
CA ALA A 451 -7.63 -31.85 -3.94
C ALA A 451 -7.21 -33.32 -3.76
N ARG A 452 -6.42 -33.88 -4.69
CA ARG A 452 -5.85 -35.23 -4.53
C ARG A 452 -4.96 -35.35 -3.30
N GLY A 453 -4.19 -34.30 -3.00
CA GLY A 453 -3.36 -34.25 -1.80
C GLY A 453 -4.17 -34.31 -0.51
N LEU A 454 -5.34 -33.66 -0.51
CA LEU A 454 -6.30 -33.72 0.61
C LEU A 454 -6.96 -35.09 0.71
N ASP A 455 -7.36 -35.69 -0.40
CA ASP A 455 -7.94 -37.05 -0.40
C ASP A 455 -6.95 -38.08 0.17
N ASP A 456 -5.67 -38.00 -0.19
CA ASP A 456 -4.60 -38.84 0.39
C ASP A 456 -4.45 -38.59 1.90
N LEU A 457 -4.46 -37.33 2.34
CA LEU A 457 -4.40 -36.99 3.78
C LEU A 457 -5.60 -37.56 4.55
N ILE A 458 -6.81 -37.36 4.04
CA ILE A 458 -8.06 -37.87 4.63
C ILE A 458 -8.02 -39.41 4.68
N GLY A 459 -7.57 -40.05 3.60
CA GLY A 459 -7.42 -41.51 3.54
C GLY A 459 -6.46 -42.04 4.60
N ARG A 460 -5.32 -41.38 4.80
CA ARG A 460 -4.35 -41.74 5.85
C ARG A 460 -4.91 -41.54 7.26
N LEU A 461 -5.61 -40.43 7.52
CA LEU A 461 -6.28 -40.17 8.79
C LEU A 461 -7.33 -41.24 9.12
N ARG A 462 -8.14 -41.64 8.12
CA ARG A 462 -9.09 -42.76 8.26
C ARG A 462 -8.37 -44.08 8.54
N GLY A 463 -7.21 -44.30 7.93
CA GLY A 463 -6.34 -45.45 8.23
C GLY A 463 -5.89 -45.53 9.70
N PHE A 464 -5.77 -44.39 10.37
CA PHE A 464 -5.51 -44.30 11.82
C PHE A 464 -6.79 -44.34 12.69
N GLY A 465 -7.95 -44.63 12.09
CA GLY A 465 -9.24 -44.63 12.78
C GLY A 465 -9.77 -43.24 13.12
N LYS A 466 -9.29 -42.19 12.46
CA LYS A 466 -9.69 -40.79 12.70
C LYS A 466 -10.74 -40.34 11.70
N THR A 467 -11.77 -39.64 12.19
CA THR A 467 -12.74 -38.93 11.34
C THR A 467 -12.18 -37.54 11.01
N SER A 468 -12.36 -37.08 9.77
CA SER A 468 -11.91 -35.74 9.35
C SER A 468 -13.04 -34.92 8.77
N CYS A 469 -13.02 -33.61 9.04
CA CYS A 469 -14.01 -32.63 8.62
C CYS A 469 -13.35 -31.38 8.02
#